data_AF-A0A3L6QHH3-F1
#
_entry.id   AF-A0A3L6QHH3-F1
#
_cell.length_a   1.000
_cell.length_b   1.000
_cell.length_c   1.000
_cell.angle_alpha   90.00
_cell.angle_beta   90.00
_cell.angle_gamma   90.00
#
_symmetry.space_group_name_H-M   'P 1'
#
loop_
_entity.id
_entity.type
_entity.pdbx_description
1 polymer ?
#
loop_
_entity_poly.entity_id
_entity_poly.type
_entity_poly.pdbx_seq_one_letter_code
_entity_poly.pdbx_strand_id
1 'polypeptide(L)'
;MELLSCMSALNPSNSFASFDAQKVRRLAEFYTKDIFGSDLLKLELQLDNYIDVMRQDDRFSVIENLIDLSVKLVETNSHKVYDLVYLLLKMVLLLPVAITSVERAFSSMDFVKTKRRNKISDSLLDDCLVTFIERDILEDVDEDDVVKDFYGY
;
A
#
# COMPACT_ATOMS: atom_id res chain seq x y z
N MET A 1 13.46 4.14 -8.12
CA MET A 1 13.84 3.76 -6.74
C MET A 1 13.65 4.90 -5.72
N GLU A 2 12.84 5.93 -5.99
CA GLU A 2 12.62 7.03 -5.02
C GLU A 2 11.58 6.67 -3.96
N LEU A 3 10.49 5.98 -4.33
CA LEU A 3 9.42 5.56 -3.42
C LEU A 3 9.95 4.68 -2.27
N LEU A 4 10.70 3.62 -2.57
CA LEU A 4 11.29 2.73 -1.55
C LEU A 4 12.26 3.46 -0.62
N SER A 5 13.00 4.45 -1.14
CA SER A 5 13.88 5.30 -0.34
C SER A 5 13.08 6.20 0.62
N CYS A 6 11.89 6.65 0.22
CA CYS A 6 11.00 7.41 1.08
C CYS A 6 10.32 6.51 2.12
N MET A 7 9.94 5.29 1.76
CA MET A 7 9.35 4.30 2.67
C MET A 7 10.32 3.88 3.77
N SER A 8 11.61 3.73 3.47
CA SER A 8 12.62 3.34 4.47
C SER A 8 12.84 4.39 5.56
N ALA A 9 12.41 5.63 5.34
CA ALA A 9 12.43 6.69 6.35
C ALA A 9 11.44 6.45 7.50
N LEU A 10 10.46 5.54 7.34
CA LEU A 10 9.55 5.13 8.41
C LEU A 10 10.07 3.94 9.23
N ASN A 11 11.22 3.36 8.87
CA ASN A 11 11.73 2.17 9.54
C ASN A 11 12.08 2.46 11.02
N PRO A 12 11.46 1.76 11.99
CA PRO A 12 11.74 1.95 13.42
C PRO A 12 13.06 1.32 13.88
N SER A 13 13.70 0.44 13.09
CA SER A 13 14.93 -0.23 13.50
C SER A 13 16.00 0.75 14.00
N ASN A 14 16.81 0.31 14.98
CA ASN A 14 17.87 1.11 15.58
C ASN A 14 17.38 2.47 16.11
N SER A 15 16.23 2.48 16.80
CA SER A 15 15.63 3.71 17.34
C SER A 15 15.36 4.76 16.24
N PHE A 16 14.71 4.31 15.16
CA PHE A 16 14.35 5.14 14.01
C PHE A 16 15.57 5.82 13.37
N ALA A 17 16.70 5.12 13.25
CA ALA A 17 17.95 5.71 12.76
C ALA A 17 17.86 6.24 11.32
N SER A 18 17.01 5.64 10.49
CA SER A 18 16.80 6.04 9.09
C SER A 18 15.76 7.15 8.92
N PHE A 19 15.17 7.64 10.02
CA PHE A 19 14.12 8.64 9.95
C PHE A 19 14.61 9.95 9.31
N ASP A 20 13.84 10.41 8.35
CA ASP A 20 14.06 11.65 7.60
C ASP A 20 12.69 12.25 7.27
N ALA A 21 12.34 13.34 7.95
CA ALA A 21 11.05 14.00 7.80
C ALA A 21 10.80 14.48 6.36
N GLN A 22 11.84 14.90 5.63
CA GLN A 22 11.69 15.36 4.24
C GLN A 22 11.39 14.20 3.31
N LYS A 23 11.99 13.03 3.54
CA LYS A 23 11.64 11.81 2.80
C LYS A 23 10.23 11.32 3.11
N VAL A 24 9.78 11.41 4.36
CA VAL A 24 8.39 11.06 4.72
C VAL A 24 7.39 12.04 4.12
N ARG A 25 7.70 13.34 4.09
CA ARG A 25 6.90 14.35 3.37
C ARG A 25 6.83 14.04 1.88
N ARG A 26 7.98 13.70 1.26
CA ARG A 26 8.06 13.31 -0.14
C ARG A 26 7.26 12.03 -0.43
N LEU A 27 7.17 11.10 0.52
CA LEU A 27 6.32 9.92 0.40
C LEU A 27 4.85 10.30 0.17
N ALA A 28 4.34 11.32 0.85
CA ALA A 28 2.96 11.77 0.70
C ALA A 28 2.65 12.29 -0.71
N GLU A 29 3.64 12.82 -1.42
CA GLU A 29 3.48 13.29 -2.80
C GLU A 29 3.24 12.15 -3.80
N PHE A 30 3.47 10.88 -3.43
CA PHE A 30 3.06 9.73 -4.24
C PHE A 30 1.57 9.37 -4.07
N TYR A 31 0.92 9.89 -3.04
CA TYR A 31 -0.47 9.59 -2.66
C TYR A 31 -1.35 10.84 -2.71
N THR A 32 -1.26 11.61 -3.80
CA THR A 32 -1.96 12.90 -3.97
C THR A 32 -3.49 12.80 -3.95
N LYS A 33 -4.04 11.59 -4.11
CA LYS A 33 -5.49 11.32 -3.96
C LYS A 33 -5.92 11.29 -2.50
N ASP A 34 -5.03 10.88 -1.60
CA ASP A 34 -5.31 10.68 -0.18
C ASP A 34 -4.78 11.82 0.69
N ILE A 35 -3.69 12.48 0.27
CA ILE A 35 -3.01 13.53 1.03
C ILE A 35 -2.76 14.74 0.11
N PHE A 36 -3.39 15.88 0.42
CA PHE A 36 -3.25 17.08 -0.39
C PHE A 36 -3.49 18.38 0.41
N GLY A 37 -3.09 19.51 -0.17
CA GLY A 37 -3.37 20.84 0.38
C GLY A 37 -2.89 21.02 1.83
N SER A 38 -3.83 21.28 2.73
CA SER A 38 -3.54 21.50 4.17
C SER A 38 -2.98 20.27 4.88
N ASP A 39 -3.18 19.06 4.34
CA ASP A 39 -2.67 17.84 4.95
C ASP A 39 -1.15 17.79 4.93
N LEU A 40 -0.51 18.33 3.88
CA LEU A 40 0.96 18.39 3.82
C LEU A 40 1.54 19.24 4.94
N LEU A 41 0.92 20.39 5.24
CA LEU A 41 1.31 21.25 6.36
C LEU A 41 1.08 20.54 7.70
N LYS A 42 -0.07 19.87 7.86
CA LYS A 42 -0.37 19.09 9.07
C LYS A 42 0.62 17.93 9.25
N LEU A 43 1.02 17.27 8.17
CA LEU A 43 2.01 16.20 8.19
C LEU A 43 3.37 16.73 8.65
N GLU A 44 3.82 17.87 8.13
CA GLU A 44 5.07 18.52 8.58
C GLU A 44 5.04 18.78 10.09
N LEU A 45 3.96 19.38 10.60
CA LEU A 45 3.79 19.65 12.05
C LEU A 45 3.77 18.36 12.90
N GLN A 46 3.21 17.28 12.37
CA GLN A 46 3.26 15.97 13.04
C GLN A 46 4.67 15.42 13.08
N LEU A 47 5.41 15.51 11.98
CA LEU A 47 6.77 14.99 11.87
C LEU A 47 7.75 15.71 12.80
N ASP A 48 7.56 17.01 13.03
CA ASP A 48 8.38 17.81 13.96
C ASP A 48 8.43 17.22 15.37
N ASN A 49 7.33 16.63 15.83
CA ASN A 49 7.23 16.07 17.19
C ASN A 49 7.27 14.54 17.21
N TYR A 50 6.87 13.88 16.11
CA TYR A 50 6.71 12.44 16.04
C TYR A 50 7.99 11.71 16.46
N ILE A 51 9.12 12.07 15.84
CA ILE A 51 10.36 11.32 16.04
C ILE A 51 10.90 11.43 17.46
N ASP A 52 10.80 12.62 18.06
CA ASP A 52 11.28 12.85 19.42
C ASP A 52 10.42 12.09 20.43
N VAL A 53 9.09 12.11 20.27
CA VAL A 53 8.18 11.34 21.11
C VAL A 53 8.40 9.84 20.95
N MET A 54 8.55 9.34 19.72
CA MET A 54 8.79 7.91 19.49
C MET A 54 10.13 7.44 20.07
N ARG A 55 11.18 8.26 20.02
CA ARG A 55 12.50 7.90 20.55
C ARG A 55 12.60 7.99 22.06
N GLN A 56 11.82 8.87 22.70
CA GLN A 56 11.81 9.03 24.16
C GLN A 56 10.91 8.02 24.87
N ASP A 57 9.94 7.44 24.16
CA ASP A 57 9.00 6.48 24.72
C ASP A 57 9.56 5.05 24.63
N ASP A 58 9.93 4.50 25.78
CA ASP A 58 10.48 3.15 25.91
C ASP A 58 9.61 2.06 25.28
N ARG A 59 8.30 2.29 25.12
CA ARG A 59 7.38 1.35 24.46
C ARG A 59 7.70 1.13 22.98
N PHE A 60 8.43 2.06 22.35
CA PHE A 60 8.85 1.98 20.95
C PHE A 60 10.31 1.56 20.78
N SER A 61 11.08 1.46 21.87
CA SER A 61 12.54 1.23 21.83
C SER A 61 12.96 -0.11 21.21
N VAL A 62 12.11 -1.14 21.31
CA VAL A 62 12.40 -2.53 20.87
C VAL A 62 11.76 -2.84 19.50
N ILE A 63 11.14 -1.86 18.84
CA ILE A 63 10.43 -2.12 17.58
C ILE A 63 11.41 -2.17 16.40
N GLU A 64 11.44 -3.30 15.70
CA GLU A 64 12.35 -3.50 14.57
C GLU A 64 11.68 -3.43 13.20
N ASN A 65 10.35 -3.62 13.11
CA ASN A 65 9.63 -3.68 11.85
C ASN A 65 8.37 -2.80 11.83
N LEU A 66 7.88 -2.52 10.61
CA LEU A 66 6.75 -1.64 10.37
C LEU A 66 5.40 -2.21 10.87
N ILE A 67 5.27 -3.54 10.93
CA ILE A 67 4.04 -4.19 11.37
C ILE A 67 3.88 -3.95 12.87
N ASP A 68 4.91 -4.25 13.65
CA ASP A 68 4.92 -4.03 15.10
C ASP A 68 4.78 -2.55 15.45
N LEU A 69 5.41 -1.65 14.67
CA LEU A 69 5.19 -0.21 14.79
C LEU A 69 3.71 0.14 14.63
N SER A 70 3.05 -0.39 13.60
CA SER A 70 1.65 -0.09 13.31
C SER A 70 0.72 -0.57 14.43
N VAL A 71 0.98 -1.75 15.01
CA VAL A 71 0.25 -2.29 16.16
C VAL A 71 0.49 -1.41 17.38
N LYS A 72 1.74 -1.04 17.65
CA LYS A 72 2.08 -0.23 18.83
C LYS A 72 1.45 1.16 18.81
N LEU A 73 1.42 1.81 17.65
CA LEU A 73 0.75 3.11 17.48
C LEU A 73 -0.76 3.03 17.75
N VAL A 74 -1.39 1.87 17.54
CA VAL A 74 -2.79 1.64 17.89
C VAL A 74 -2.95 1.44 19.39
N GLU A 75 -2.13 0.57 19.99
CA GLU A 75 -2.13 0.30 21.44
C GLU A 75 -1.97 1.59 22.28
N THR A 76 -1.06 2.47 21.88
CA THR A 76 -0.77 3.72 22.60
C THR A 76 -1.72 4.87 22.25
N ASN A 77 -2.69 4.66 21.35
CA ASN A 77 -3.51 5.70 20.72
C ASN A 77 -2.73 6.77 19.94
N SER A 78 -1.42 6.60 19.73
CA SER A 78 -0.57 7.54 18.99
C SER A 78 -1.02 7.72 17.53
N HIS A 79 -1.66 6.71 16.93
CA HIS A 79 -2.25 6.79 15.59
C HIS A 79 -3.32 7.89 15.42
N LYS A 80 -3.94 8.37 16.51
CA LYS A 80 -4.90 9.47 16.46
C LYS A 80 -4.21 10.83 16.47
N VAL A 81 -3.07 10.93 17.14
CA VAL A 81 -2.26 12.16 17.25
C VAL A 81 -1.45 12.37 15.96
N TYR A 82 -0.88 11.28 15.45
CA TYR A 82 -0.05 11.25 14.24
C TYR A 82 -0.80 10.54 13.10
N ASP A 83 -2.02 10.99 12.82
CA ASP A 83 -2.94 10.34 11.87
C ASP A 83 -2.40 10.28 10.43
N LEU A 84 -1.71 11.32 9.94
CA LEU A 84 -1.14 11.32 8.60
C LEU A 84 0.12 10.45 8.51
N VAL A 85 0.96 10.45 9.54
CA VAL A 85 2.11 9.53 9.62
C VAL A 85 1.62 8.08 9.63
N TYR A 86 0.57 7.79 10.39
CA TYR A 86 -0.03 6.45 10.44
C TYR A 86 -0.71 6.06 9.13
N LEU A 87 -1.35 7.01 8.43
CA LEU A 87 -1.89 6.78 7.09
C LEU A 87 -0.79 6.39 6.09
N LEU A 88 0.32 7.12 6.06
CA LEU A 88 1.47 6.78 5.22
C LEU A 88 2.02 5.40 5.56
N LEU A 89 2.14 5.06 6.84
CA LEU A 89 2.55 3.73 7.29
C LEU A 89 1.63 2.63 6.75
N LYS A 90 0.31 2.84 6.77
CA LYS A 90 -0.64 1.89 6.15
C LYS A 90 -0.42 1.74 4.66
N MET A 91 -0.21 2.84 3.94
CA MET A 91 0.07 2.78 2.50
C MET A 91 1.35 2.00 2.20
N VAL A 92 2.39 2.18 3.01
CA VAL A 92 3.64 1.41 2.94
C VAL A 92 3.40 -0.08 3.15
N LEU A 93 2.57 -0.45 4.13
CA LEU A 93 2.24 -1.84 4.45
C LEU A 93 1.32 -2.51 3.41
N LEU A 94 0.48 -1.74 2.71
CA LEU A 94 -0.41 -2.24 1.65
C LEU A 94 0.30 -2.41 0.30
N LEU A 95 1.39 -1.67 0.08
CA LEU A 95 2.12 -1.69 -1.19
C LEU A 95 2.62 -3.08 -1.60
N PRO A 96 3.20 -3.92 -0.72
CA PRO A 96 3.59 -5.29 -1.07
C PRO A 96 2.42 -6.12 -1.62
N VAL A 97 1.21 -5.96 -1.08
CA VAL A 97 0.01 -6.69 -1.55
C VAL A 97 -0.37 -6.27 -2.97
N ALA A 98 -0.31 -4.96 -3.25
CA ALA A 98 -0.56 -4.44 -4.60
C ALA A 98 0.52 -4.90 -5.59
N ILE A 99 1.81 -4.85 -5.20
CA ILE A 99 2.93 -5.28 -6.04
C ILE A 99 2.80 -6.78 -6.36
N THR A 100 2.58 -7.64 -5.36
CA THR A 100 2.44 -9.08 -5.58
C THR A 100 1.25 -9.43 -6.47
N SER A 101 0.12 -8.73 -6.32
CA SER A 101 -1.07 -8.97 -7.16
C SER A 101 -0.80 -8.63 -8.62
N VAL A 102 -0.17 -7.48 -8.86
CA VAL A 102 0.24 -7.04 -10.19
C VAL A 102 1.27 -8.00 -10.79
N GLU A 103 2.33 -8.35 -10.06
CA GLU A 103 3.36 -9.29 -10.51
C GLU A 103 2.78 -10.68 -10.83
N ARG A 104 1.84 -11.18 -10.04
CA ARG A 104 1.14 -12.45 -10.30
C ARG A 104 0.29 -12.40 -11.57
N ALA A 105 -0.42 -11.29 -11.80
CA ALA A 105 -1.20 -11.09 -13.02
C ALA A 105 -0.27 -11.03 -14.24
N PHE A 106 0.83 -10.28 -14.16
CA PHE A 106 1.85 -10.22 -15.20
C PHE A 106 2.52 -11.58 -15.45
N SER A 107 2.83 -12.35 -14.40
CA SER A 107 3.42 -13.69 -14.52
C SER A 107 2.44 -14.68 -15.16
N SER A 108 1.16 -14.63 -14.79
CA SER A 108 0.12 -15.44 -15.42
C SER A 108 -0.04 -15.09 -16.90
N MET A 109 0.03 -13.78 -17.22
CA MET A 109 -0.02 -13.31 -18.59
C MET A 109 1.23 -13.73 -19.38
N ASP A 110 2.42 -13.68 -18.78
CA ASP A 110 3.66 -14.11 -19.42
C ASP A 110 3.69 -15.63 -19.62
N PHE A 111 3.14 -16.41 -18.69
CA PHE A 111 2.92 -17.85 -18.86
C PHE A 111 1.96 -18.14 -20.03
N VAL A 112 0.84 -17.42 -20.13
CA VAL A 112 -0.07 -17.53 -21.27
C VAL A 112 0.63 -17.11 -22.57
N LYS A 113 1.40 -16.01 -22.58
CA LYS A 113 2.19 -15.54 -23.74
C LYS A 113 3.24 -16.55 -24.16
N THR A 114 3.94 -17.17 -23.23
CA THR A 114 5.01 -18.13 -23.51
C THR A 114 4.44 -19.46 -24.00
N LYS A 115 3.31 -19.90 -23.42
CA LYS A 115 2.55 -21.07 -23.90
C LYS A 115 1.90 -20.85 -25.26
N ARG A 116 1.48 -19.60 -25.57
CA ARG A 116 0.90 -19.18 -26.85
C ARG A 116 1.90 -18.61 -27.86
N ARG A 117 3.20 -18.50 -27.54
CA ARG A 117 4.24 -18.13 -28.52
C ARG A 117 4.52 -19.20 -29.57
N ASN A 118 3.77 -20.31 -29.53
CA ASN A 118 3.61 -21.16 -30.69
C ASN A 118 2.52 -20.67 -31.69
N LYS A 119 1.66 -19.68 -31.36
CA LYS A 119 0.64 -19.16 -32.29
C LYS A 119 -0.25 -17.94 -31.87
N ILE A 120 0.23 -16.80 -31.35
CA ILE A 120 -0.73 -15.66 -31.16
C ILE A 120 -0.16 -14.24 -31.27
N SER A 121 -0.94 -13.37 -31.95
CA SER A 121 -0.67 -11.96 -32.23
C SER A 121 -1.10 -11.03 -31.11
N ASP A 122 -0.56 -9.81 -31.11
CA ASP A 122 -0.78 -8.79 -30.08
C ASP A 122 -2.25 -8.41 -29.85
N SER A 123 -3.12 -8.52 -30.86
CA SER A 123 -4.56 -8.28 -30.73
C SER A 123 -5.26 -9.25 -29.77
N LEU A 124 -4.82 -10.51 -29.72
CA LEU A 124 -5.39 -11.52 -28.83
C LEU A 124 -4.92 -11.36 -27.38
N LEU A 125 -3.87 -10.57 -27.15
CA LEU A 125 -3.41 -10.25 -25.80
C LEU A 125 -4.26 -9.18 -25.15
N ASP A 126 -4.74 -8.21 -25.91
CA ASP A 126 -5.69 -7.20 -25.43
C ASP A 126 -7.02 -7.87 -25.03
N ASP A 127 -7.55 -8.73 -25.91
CA ASP A 127 -8.76 -9.52 -25.62
C ASP A 127 -8.58 -10.46 -24.39
N CYS A 128 -7.39 -11.06 -24.23
CA CYS A 128 -7.11 -11.90 -23.05
C CYS A 128 -6.98 -11.09 -21.76
N LEU A 129 -6.50 -9.84 -21.80
CA LEU A 129 -6.46 -8.97 -20.64
C LEU A 129 -7.86 -8.58 -20.20
N VAL A 130 -8.72 -8.19 -21.15
CA VAL A 130 -10.12 -7.84 -20.88
C VAL A 130 -10.85 -9.02 -20.24
N THR A 131 -10.78 -10.20 -20.85
CA THR A 131 -11.43 -11.41 -20.31
C THR A 131 -10.86 -11.87 -18.97
N PHE A 132 -9.57 -11.62 -18.70
CA PHE A 132 -8.98 -11.94 -17.40
C PHE A 132 -9.48 -10.99 -16.30
N ILE A 133 -9.56 -9.69 -16.59
CA ILE A 133 -10.10 -8.69 -15.67
C ILE A 133 -11.59 -8.95 -15.42
N GLU A 134 -12.36 -9.26 -16.46
CA GLU A 134 -13.78 -9.63 -16.33
C GLU A 134 -13.95 -10.87 -15.44
N ARG A 135 -13.10 -11.89 -15.60
CA ARG A 135 -13.18 -13.10 -14.77
C ARG A 135 -12.81 -12.82 -13.30
N ASP A 136 -11.78 -12.02 -13.06
CA ASP A 136 -11.35 -11.65 -11.70
C ASP A 136 -12.45 -10.86 -10.98
N ILE A 137 -13.15 -9.97 -11.71
CA ILE A 137 -14.33 -9.27 -11.19
C ILE A 137 -15.50 -10.23 -10.94
N LEU A 138 -15.75 -11.19 -11.83
CA LEU A 138 -16.84 -12.15 -11.71
C LEU A 138 -16.60 -13.21 -10.63
N GLU A 139 -15.35 -13.53 -10.28
CA GLU A 139 -15.02 -14.42 -9.15
C GLU A 139 -15.41 -13.79 -7.79
N ASP A 140 -15.50 -12.46 -7.73
CA ASP A 140 -15.92 -11.71 -6.53
C ASP A 140 -17.46 -11.48 -6.48
N VAL A 141 -18.20 -11.93 -7.51
CA VAL A 141 -19.66 -11.82 -7.58
C VAL A 141 -20.30 -13.15 -7.13
N ASP A 142 -21.21 -13.07 -6.16
CA ASP A 142 -21.94 -14.24 -5.66
C ASP A 142 -22.95 -14.76 -6.70
N GLU A 143 -22.90 -16.06 -7.00
CA GLU A 143 -23.79 -16.70 -7.99
C GLU A 143 -25.28 -16.54 -7.61
N ASP A 144 -25.62 -16.48 -6.31
CA ASP A 144 -27.00 -16.34 -5.84
C ASP A 144 -27.55 -14.93 -6.11
N ASP A 145 -26.71 -13.90 -6.07
CA ASP A 145 -27.08 -12.51 -6.40
C ASP A 145 -27.37 -12.36 -7.90
N VAL A 146 -26.61 -13.04 -8.76
CA VAL A 146 -26.85 -13.05 -10.22
C VAL A 146 -28.16 -13.75 -10.54
N VAL A 147 -28.42 -14.92 -9.94
CA VAL A 147 -29.66 -15.67 -10.19
C VAL A 147 -30.89 -14.87 -9.74
N LYS A 148 -30.80 -14.14 -8.63
CA LYS A 148 -31.91 -13.33 -8.11
C LYS A 148 -32.28 -12.17 -9.03
N ASP A 149 -31.29 -11.49 -9.61
CA ASP A 149 -31.52 -10.39 -10.56
C ASP A 149 -32.10 -10.87 -11.90
N PHE A 150 -31.70 -12.06 -12.37
CA PHE A 150 -32.24 -12.64 -13.62
C PHE A 150 -33.62 -13.30 -13.45
N TYR A 151 -33.97 -13.81 -12.27
CA TYR A 151 -35.28 -14.44 -12.00
C TYR A 151 -36.32 -13.52 -11.34
N GLY A 152 -35.96 -12.27 -11.02
CA GLY A 152 -36.92 -11.22 -10.64
C GLY A 152 -37.78 -11.57 -9.42
N TYR A 153 -37.15 -11.92 -8.29
CA TYR A 153 -37.79 -12.04 -6.97
C TYR A 153 -37.16 -11.12 -5.93
#